data_AF-A0A3P8RW95-F1
#
_entry.id   AF-A0A3P8RW95-F1
#
_cell.length_a   1.000
_cell.length_b   1.000
_cell.length_c   1.000
_cell.angle_alpha   90.00
_cell.angle_beta   90.00
_cell.angle_gamma   90.00
#
_symmetry.space_group_name_H-M   'P 1'
#
loop_
_entity.id
_entity.type
_entity.pdbx_description
1 polymer ?
#
loop_
_entity_poly.entity_id
_entity_poly.type
_entity_poly.pdbx_seq_one_letter_code
_entity_poly.pdbx_strand_id
1 'polypeptide(L)'
;MKITNITDLSHTTQEDAGLAINQFQPLVQVGCSPQLKPFLCSVYTPKCVLGKAQRPCRTLCEQARSGCESLLNKYGFQWPDHLKCDTFTTEFCENVSLLFLFLT
;
A
#
# COMPACT_ATOMS: atom_id res chain seq x y z
N MET A 1 -16.96 -11.90 2.84
CA MET A 1 -15.63 -11.55 3.38
C MET A 1 -15.87 -10.91 4.73
N LYS A 2 -15.65 -11.63 5.85
CA LYS A 2 -16.04 -11.16 7.19
C LYS A 2 -15.09 -10.08 7.67
N ILE A 3 -15.68 -8.93 7.99
CA ILE A 3 -15.05 -7.74 8.56
C ILE A 3 -15.00 -7.93 10.08
N THR A 4 -13.81 -7.82 10.68
CA THR A 4 -13.67 -7.63 12.12
C THR A 4 -12.62 -6.58 12.39
N ASN A 5 -13.11 -5.42 12.83
CA ASN A 5 -12.51 -4.45 13.76
C ASN A 5 -11.02 -4.12 13.54
N ILE A 6 -10.75 -3.01 12.84
CA ILE A 6 -9.38 -2.55 12.55
C ILE A 6 -9.17 -1.18 13.21
N THR A 7 -8.61 -1.17 14.40
CA THR A 7 -7.83 -0.02 14.88
C THR A 7 -6.47 -0.09 14.19
N ASP A 8 -6.30 0.72 13.13
CA ASP A 8 -5.06 1.47 12.79
C ASP A 8 -5.05 2.06 11.35
N LEU A 9 -6.20 2.12 10.67
CA LEU A 9 -6.46 3.08 9.60
C LEU A 9 -7.90 3.53 9.84
N SER A 10 -8.16 4.82 10.02
CA SER A 10 -9.44 5.38 10.48
C SER A 10 -10.64 5.18 9.53
N HIS A 11 -10.54 4.28 8.55
CA HIS A 11 -11.62 3.90 7.66
C HIS A 11 -12.44 2.78 8.30
N THR A 12 -13.57 3.18 8.89
CA THR A 12 -14.48 2.31 9.63
C THR A 12 -15.19 1.29 8.73
N THR A 13 -15.23 1.53 7.42
CA THR A 13 -15.90 0.69 6.43
C THR A 13 -15.06 0.52 5.15
N GLN A 14 -15.43 -0.45 4.32
CA GLN A 14 -14.77 -0.63 3.01
C GLN A 14 -15.11 0.52 2.06
N GLU A 15 -16.29 1.11 2.22
CA GLU A 15 -16.75 2.29 1.50
C GLU A 15 -15.84 3.49 1.83
N ASP A 16 -15.52 3.72 3.11
CA ASP A 16 -14.59 4.77 3.54
C ASP A 16 -13.18 4.55 2.96
N ALA A 17 -12.70 3.31 2.98
CA ALA A 17 -11.42 2.95 2.39
C ALA A 17 -11.41 3.17 0.87
N GLY A 18 -12.53 2.86 0.20
CA GLY A 18 -12.76 3.11 -1.23
C GLY A 18 -12.70 4.59 -1.57
N LEU A 19 -13.34 5.45 -0.77
CA LEU A 19 -13.28 6.89 -0.95
C LEU A 19 -11.86 7.44 -0.76
N ALA A 20 -11.12 6.94 0.23
CA ALA A 20 -9.75 7.36 0.50
C ALA A 20 -8.78 6.93 -0.61
N ILE A 21 -8.84 5.68 -1.06
CA ILE A 21 -7.97 5.19 -2.14
C ILE A 21 -8.26 5.88 -3.47
N ASN A 22 -9.52 6.26 -3.74
CA ASN A 22 -9.92 6.95 -4.97
C ASN A 22 -9.26 8.34 -5.12
N GLN A 23 -8.81 8.97 -4.02
CA GLN A 23 -8.07 10.23 -4.10
C GLN A 23 -6.75 10.09 -4.88
N PHE A 24 -6.19 8.88 -4.94
CA PHE A 24 -4.95 8.58 -5.66
C PHE A 24 -5.17 8.12 -7.11
N GLN A 25 -6.41 8.02 -7.56
CA GLN A 25 -6.74 7.54 -8.90
C GLN A 25 -6.03 8.31 -10.03
N PRO A 26 -5.86 9.65 -9.97
CA PRO A 26 -5.10 10.37 -10.99
C PRO A 26 -3.64 9.89 -11.10
N LEU A 27 -2.96 9.62 -9.99
CA LEU A 27 -1.58 9.11 -10.00
C LEU A 27 -1.51 7.69 -10.58
N VAL A 28 -2.51 6.85 -10.30
CA VAL A 28 -2.63 5.51 -10.86
C VAL A 28 -2.82 5.57 -12.38
N GLN A 29 -3.67 6.48 -12.87
CA GLN A 29 -3.94 6.65 -14.30
C GLN A 29 -2.73 7.21 -15.07
N VAL A 30 -2.00 8.16 -14.47
CA VAL A 30 -0.75 8.69 -15.04
C VAL A 30 0.34 7.62 -15.08
N GLY A 31 0.29 6.63 -14.19
CA GLY A 31 1.22 5.49 -14.22
C GLY A 31 2.63 5.85 -13.79
N CYS A 32 2.78 6.77 -12.82
CA CYS A 32 4.09 7.21 -12.31
C CYS A 32 4.92 6.07 -11.68
N SER A 33 4.28 4.98 -11.24
CA SER A 33 4.93 3.74 -10.86
C SER A 33 3.99 2.55 -11.07
N PRO A 34 4.47 1.41 -11.60
CA PRO A 34 3.66 0.20 -11.72
C PRO A 34 3.28 -0.40 -10.36
N GLN A 35 4.03 -0.05 -9.31
CA GLN A 35 3.81 -0.56 -7.95
C GLN A 35 2.85 0.30 -7.13
N LEU A 36 2.42 1.46 -7.63
CA LEU A 36 1.53 2.36 -6.89
C LEU A 36 0.19 1.70 -6.56
N LYS A 37 -0.49 1.10 -7.55
CA LYS A 37 -1.78 0.43 -7.31
C LYS A 37 -1.65 -0.76 -6.35
N PRO A 38 -0.71 -1.72 -6.55
CA PRO A 38 -0.46 -2.78 -5.57
C PRO A 38 -0.20 -2.26 -4.15
N PHE A 39 0.62 -1.21 -4.02
CA PHE A 39 0.92 -0.58 -2.74
C PHE A 39 -0.33 0.01 -2.08
N LEU A 40 -1.09 0.85 -2.79
CA LEU A 40 -2.31 1.44 -2.24
C LEU A 40 -3.32 0.38 -1.81
N CYS A 41 -3.54 -0.66 -2.62
CA CYS A 41 -4.41 -1.77 -2.23
C CYS A 41 -3.91 -2.49 -0.97
N SER A 42 -2.60 -2.68 -0.81
CA SER A 42 -2.04 -3.33 0.37
C SER A 42 -2.13 -2.48 1.65
N VAL A 43 -2.23 -1.15 1.53
CA VAL A 43 -2.47 -0.25 2.67
C VAL A 43 -3.95 -0.18 3.01
N TYR A 44 -4.80 0.15 2.04
CA TYR A 44 -6.22 0.45 2.27
C TYR A 44 -7.12 -0.78 2.31
N THR A 45 -6.74 -1.86 1.63
CA THR A 45 -7.50 -3.13 1.56
C THR A 45 -6.58 -4.32 1.85
N PRO A 46 -5.93 -4.38 3.02
CA PRO A 46 -4.94 -5.39 3.31
C PRO A 46 -5.54 -6.79 3.39
N LYS A 47 -4.75 -7.80 3.05
CA LYS A 47 -5.09 -9.19 3.34
C LYS A 47 -5.10 -9.40 4.86
N CYS A 48 -6.08 -10.15 5.36
CA CYS A 48 -6.10 -10.59 6.75
C CYS A 48 -5.56 -12.02 6.89
N VAL A 49 -4.62 -12.23 7.82
CA VAL A 49 -4.12 -13.55 8.22
C VAL A 49 -4.35 -13.70 9.71
N LEU A 50 -5.07 -14.76 10.11
CA LEU A 50 -5.46 -15.00 11.50
C LEU A 50 -6.13 -13.78 12.18
N GLY A 51 -6.96 -13.07 11.42
CA GLY A 51 -7.68 -11.87 11.89
C GLY A 51 -6.82 -10.60 11.97
N LYS A 52 -5.54 -10.64 11.58
CA LYS A 52 -4.65 -9.48 11.56
C LYS A 52 -4.39 -9.01 10.14
N ALA A 53 -4.63 -7.72 9.90
CA ALA A 53 -4.26 -7.05 8.66
C ALA A 53 -2.76 -7.13 8.43
N GLN A 54 -2.34 -7.55 7.24
CA GLN A 54 -0.95 -7.61 6.85
C GLN A 54 -0.53 -6.27 6.25
N ARG A 55 0.39 -5.58 6.91
CA ARG A 55 0.97 -4.34 6.39
C ARG A 55 1.89 -4.64 5.19
N PRO A 56 2.02 -3.70 4.24
CA PRO A 56 2.95 -3.88 3.14
C PRO A 56 4.41 -3.75 3.56
N CYS A 57 5.24 -4.16 2.62
CA CYS A 57 6.68 -4.11 2.72
C CYS A 57 7.21 -2.73 2.40
N ARG A 58 8.27 -2.33 3.11
CA ARG A 58 9.00 -1.09 2.80
C ARG A 58 9.44 -1.04 1.34
N THR A 59 9.93 -2.15 0.79
CA THR A 59 10.36 -2.25 -0.61
C THR A 59 9.23 -1.94 -1.60
N LEU A 60 8.02 -2.45 -1.35
CA LEU A 60 6.85 -2.14 -2.18
C LEU A 60 6.48 -0.65 -2.12
N CYS A 61 6.53 -0.06 -0.92
CA CYS A 61 6.33 1.38 -0.74
C CYS A 61 7.38 2.20 -1.51
N GLU A 62 8.66 1.86 -1.38
CA GLU A 62 9.75 2.59 -2.03
C GLU A 62 9.61 2.55 -3.55
N GLN A 63 9.27 1.39 -4.11
CA GLN A 63 9.00 1.23 -5.54
C GLN A 63 7.77 2.02 -6.00
N ALA A 64 6.70 2.08 -5.19
CA ALA A 64 5.53 2.90 -5.48
C ALA A 64 5.87 4.40 -5.45
N ARG A 65 6.66 4.82 -4.46
CA ARG A 65 7.07 6.22 -4.24
C ARG A 65 8.03 6.74 -5.32
N SER A 66 8.94 5.89 -5.82
CA SER A 66 10.10 6.23 -6.66
C SER A 66 9.81 7.02 -7.95
N GLY A 67 8.56 7.10 -8.42
CA GLY A 67 8.17 8.00 -9.51
C GLY A 67 7.04 8.97 -9.14
N CYS A 68 6.21 8.60 -8.19
CA CYS A 68 5.01 9.36 -7.83
C CYS A 68 5.30 10.53 -6.89
N GLU A 69 6.31 10.43 -6.02
CA GLU A 69 6.72 11.54 -5.15
C GLU A 69 7.29 12.71 -5.95
N SER A 70 8.16 12.44 -6.93
CA SER A 70 8.69 13.46 -7.84
C SER A 70 7.57 14.16 -8.63
N LEU A 71 6.55 13.41 -9.06
CA LEU A 71 5.39 13.95 -9.75
C LEU A 71 4.56 14.86 -8.83
N LEU A 72 4.27 14.43 -7.61
CA LEU A 72 3.55 15.24 -6.61
C LEU A 72 4.31 16.53 -6.31
N ASN A 73 5.61 16.43 -6.04
CA ASN A 73 6.48 17.57 -5.72
C ASN A 73 6.49 18.62 -6.85
N LYS A 74 6.48 18.18 -8.12
CA LYS A 74 6.39 19.06 -9.29
C LYS A 74 5.13 19.94 -9.29
N TYR A 75 4.04 19.45 -8.72
CA TYR A 75 2.77 20.17 -8.61
C TYR A 75 2.54 20.76 -7.22
N GLY A 76 3.56 20.82 -6.36
CA GLY A 76 3.49 21.42 -5.03
C GLY A 76 2.84 20.55 -3.95
N PHE A 77 2.61 19.26 -4.23
CA PHE A 77 2.11 18.29 -3.26
C PHE A 77 3.25 17.48 -2.66
N GLN A 78 3.08 17.01 -1.42
CA GLN A 78 4.04 16.13 -0.76
C GLN A 78 3.53 14.70 -0.73
N TRP A 79 4.44 13.74 -0.63
CA TRP A 79 4.07 12.35 -0.35
C TRP A 79 3.42 12.27 1.04
N PRO A 80 2.22 11.67 1.19
CA PRO A 80 1.49 11.68 2.46
C PRO A 80 2.25 11.01 3.60
N ASP A 81 2.16 11.59 4.81
CA ASP A 81 2.88 11.11 5.99
C ASP A 81 2.54 9.65 6.35
N HIS A 82 1.27 9.26 6.25
CA HIS A 82 0.81 7.90 6.53
C HIS A 82 1.22 6.87 5.46
N LEU A 83 1.82 7.32 4.36
CA LEU A 83 2.38 6.46 3.30
C LEU A 83 3.91 6.51 3.27
N LYS A 84 4.58 7.20 4.20
CA LYS A 84 6.05 7.22 4.24
C LYS A 84 6.61 5.83 4.49
N CYS A 85 7.66 5.46 3.76
CA CYS A 85 8.11 4.07 3.71
C CYS A 85 8.82 3.58 4.98
N ASP A 86 9.29 4.50 5.81
CA ASP A 86 9.85 4.22 7.14
C ASP A 86 8.80 3.66 8.12
N THR A 87 7.52 3.95 7.90
CA THR A 87 6.39 3.39 8.68
C THR A 87 6.13 1.90 8.40
N PHE A 88 6.72 1.35 7.33
CA PHE A 88 6.60 -0.06 6.95
C PHE A 88 7.84 -0.87 7.34
N THR A 89 7.61 -2.15 7.63
CA THR A 89 8.65 -3.09 8.04
C THR A 89 9.46 -3.59 6.84
N THR A 90 10.73 -3.90 7.10
CA THR A 90 11.63 -4.62 6.19
C THR A 90 11.65 -6.13 6.45
N GLU A 91 11.11 -6.58 7.58
CA GLU A 91 11.14 -7.98 8.02
C GLU A 91 9.85 -8.73 7.65
N PHE A 92 9.98 -10.03 7.33
CA PHE A 92 8.88 -10.97 7.03
C PHE A 92 7.97 -10.61 5.84
N CYS A 93 8.52 -9.87 4.89
CA CYS A 93 7.89 -9.49 3.63
C CYS A 93 7.96 -10.56 2.54
N GLU A 94 9.04 -11.33 2.55
CA GLU A 94 9.33 -12.38 1.59
C GLU A 94 8.98 -13.74 2.19
N ASN A 95 7.69 -14.10 2.22
CA ASN A 95 7.30 -15.49 2.53
C ASN A 95 6.33 -16.06 1.49
N VAL A 96 6.43 -15.61 0.24
CA VAL A 96 5.73 -16.26 -0.88
C VAL A 96 6.61 -16.39 -2.13
N SER A 97 7.48 -15.41 -2.44
CA SER A 97 8.32 -15.48 -3.66
C SER A 97 9.45 -16.52 -3.61
N LEU A 98 10.09 -16.71 -2.45
CA LEU A 98 11.16 -17.70 -2.30
C LEU A 98 10.63 -19.15 -2.31
N LEU A 99 9.39 -19.39 -1.86
CA LEU A 99 8.76 -20.72 -1.88
C LEU A 99 8.57 -21.26 -3.31
N PHE A 100 8.41 -20.39 -4.30
CA PHE A 100 8.34 -20.80 -5.71
C PHE A 100 9.71 -21.15 -6.30
N LEU A 101 10.82 -20.60 -5.76
CA LEU A 101 12.18 -20.92 -6.21
C LEU A 101 12.70 -22.24 -5.63
N PHE A 102 12.11 -22.75 -4.55
CA PHE A 102 12.46 -24.04 -3.95
C PHE A 102 11.55 -25.20 -4.39
N LEU A 103 10.53 -24.93 -5.22
CA LEU A 103 9.56 -25.93 -5.71
C LEU A 103 9.57 -26.10 -7.24
N THR A 104 10.59 -25.57 -7.93
CA THR A 104 10.93 -25.89 -9.32
C THR A 104 12.27 -26.59 -9.36
#